data_AF-A0A2D7YP35-F1
#
_entry.id   AF-A0A2D7YP35-F1
#
_cell.length_a   1.000
_cell.length_b   1.000
_cell.length_c   1.000
_cell.angle_alpha   90.00
_cell.angle_beta   90.00
_cell.angle_gamma   90.00
#
_symmetry.space_group_name_H-M   'P 1'
#
loop_
_entity.id
_entity.type
_entity.pdbx_description
1 polymer ?
#
loop_
_entity_poly.entity_id
_entity_poly.type
_entity_poly.pdbx_seq_one_letter_code
_entity_poly.pdbx_strand_id
1 'polypeptide(L)'
;MAERSPRYRRRIALPNVPQIDYVSAGRAQAAAAGSIVNALDRMADFAIKKLEVEQFEFGIENAPTVAQAEQAIATGSDLGLPTGDVAQAAAVSVLNNNMETSIRQKMANLAANPKTQDMSPSEYAVELNALVDGYASVLDETVSKQAGAKFRARMSTFGNQQYAAFLKNRSKDELENRRKSDFDAANQIIDGFPAILDGDIVVGEDGHITTPIDVINDGIERIYGLSNLKATEAQTLAKTAQEAKINAISQHVADWVVTDPAENIRLALAGQSSDFNIQNMLDELSPVDRRRVVKMATSQVEENEKIIRDQDNAVERRMLKRTNDLQAAAVDAYNRDDDEALPGIMSELRATNLSVFNETDAAMRKQGGVDDPEVLDALIRHSARGELTLSQLIAYRGRMSRDTFAKYAEKVAAQGKDDHRVAMDKFRATLGISKSALTVDKLKGQKLAIAEDALNMAARRDPELDRVAFAENYVNTVLTEQLKADQERARKEIEAAKERANIGPGEETDQQFVDYVLSRENDKTYYRRQTGRLRTLGLMNE
;
A
#
# COMPACT_ATOMS: atom_id res chain seq x y z
N MET A 1 -7.85 87.74 7.64
CA MET A 1 -8.14 87.44 9.05
C MET A 1 -8.27 85.93 9.17
N ALA A 2 -7.60 85.19 10.04
CA ALA A 2 -6.51 85.43 10.97
C ALA A 2 -5.90 84.04 11.27
N GLU A 3 -4.64 84.05 11.69
CA GLU A 3 -3.77 82.93 12.00
C GLU A 3 -4.36 81.90 12.98
N ARG A 4 -3.89 80.64 12.86
CA ARG A 4 -3.29 79.85 13.96
C ARG A 4 -2.80 78.50 13.43
N SER A 5 -1.49 78.31 13.39
CA SER A 5 -0.86 76.99 13.32
C SER A 5 -0.84 76.37 14.72
N PRO A 6 -1.09 75.04 14.83
CA PRO A 6 -0.54 74.30 15.96
C PRO A 6 0.05 72.93 15.61
N ARG A 7 1.37 72.86 15.86
CA ARG A 7 2.08 71.82 16.63
C ARG A 7 2.28 70.42 16.00
N TYR A 8 3.51 70.25 15.53
CA TYR A 8 4.32 69.02 15.61
C TYR A 8 3.92 68.12 16.80
N ARG A 9 3.49 66.88 16.52
CA ARG A 9 3.53 65.77 17.48
C ARG A 9 4.38 64.65 16.87
N ARG A 10 5.67 64.62 17.22
CA ARG A 10 6.45 63.37 17.18
C ARG A 10 5.94 62.49 18.31
N ARG A 11 5.21 61.42 18.00
CA ARG A 11 5.14 60.24 18.87
C ARG A 11 6.30 59.32 18.48
N ILE A 12 7.48 59.59 19.03
CA ILE A 12 8.45 58.52 19.25
C ILE A 12 7.96 57.86 20.54
N ALA A 13 7.38 56.68 20.42
CA ALA A 13 7.19 55.82 21.59
C ALA A 13 8.59 55.55 22.15
N LEU A 14 8.85 56.00 23.38
CA LEU A 14 10.01 55.54 24.12
C LEU A 14 9.87 54.02 24.25
N PRO A 15 10.87 53.22 23.85
CA PRO A 15 10.89 51.80 24.15
C PRO A 15 10.79 51.63 25.67
N ASN A 16 9.88 50.77 26.12
CA ASN A 16 9.77 50.39 27.52
C ASN A 16 11.16 49.98 28.03
N VAL A 17 11.58 50.59 29.13
CA VAL A 17 12.80 50.22 29.85
C VAL A 17 12.61 48.76 30.34
N PRO A 18 13.54 47.83 30.06
CA PRO A 18 13.41 46.44 30.48
C PRO A 18 13.27 46.36 32.01
N GLN A 19 12.23 45.68 32.50
CA GLN A 19 12.18 45.28 33.90
C GLN A 19 13.19 44.14 34.11
N ILE A 20 14.09 44.33 35.07
CA ILE A 20 15.13 43.38 35.41
C ILE A 20 14.47 42.23 36.17
N ASP A 21 14.46 41.03 35.57
CA ASP A 21 14.13 39.80 36.28
C ASP A 21 15.38 39.26 36.98
N TYR A 22 15.37 39.34 38.31
CA TYR A 22 16.51 38.98 39.16
C TYR A 22 16.75 37.46 39.23
N VAL A 23 15.75 36.63 38.90
CA VAL A 23 15.85 35.17 39.01
C VAL A 23 16.56 34.56 37.79
N SER A 24 16.25 35.05 36.59
CA SER A 24 16.99 34.69 35.37
C SER A 24 18.43 35.22 35.40
N ALA A 25 18.63 36.47 35.85
CA ALA A 25 19.97 37.03 36.07
C ALA A 25 20.83 36.17 37.03
N GLY A 26 20.26 35.64 38.12
CA GLY A 26 20.97 34.78 39.06
C GLY A 26 21.37 33.40 38.47
N ARG A 27 20.55 32.82 37.59
CA ARG A 27 20.89 31.55 36.90
C ARG A 27 21.97 31.76 35.82
N ALA A 28 21.89 32.86 35.08
CA ALA A 28 22.90 33.25 34.11
C ALA A 28 24.26 33.53 34.79
N GLN A 29 24.25 34.19 35.94
CA GLN A 29 25.43 34.43 36.76
C GLN A 29 26.07 33.13 37.28
N ALA A 30 25.26 32.12 37.65
CA ALA A 30 25.76 30.79 38.02
C ALA A 30 26.37 30.02 36.83
N ALA A 31 25.78 30.14 35.64
CA ALA A 31 26.35 29.54 34.42
C ALA A 31 27.66 30.24 34.00
N ALA A 32 27.75 31.56 34.17
CA ALA A 32 28.97 32.32 34.01
C ALA A 32 30.05 31.86 35.01
N ALA A 33 29.70 31.67 36.29
CA ALA A 33 30.62 31.14 37.32
C ALA A 33 31.19 29.76 36.95
N GLY A 34 30.36 28.82 36.46
CA GLY A 34 30.84 27.53 35.98
C GLY A 34 31.75 27.62 34.75
N SER A 35 31.58 28.64 33.90
CA SER A 35 32.46 28.89 32.76
C SER A 35 33.77 29.59 33.14
N ILE A 36 33.75 30.43 34.17
CA ILE A 36 34.91 31.08 34.77
C ILE A 36 35.83 30.02 35.38
N VAL A 37 35.29 29.02 36.08
CA VAL A 37 36.07 27.88 36.61
C VAL A 37 36.77 27.13 35.48
N ASN A 38 36.07 26.80 34.38
CA ASN A 38 36.69 26.12 33.24
C ASN A 38 37.72 26.98 32.48
N ALA A 39 37.54 28.30 32.44
CA ALA A 39 38.51 29.23 31.85
C ALA A 39 39.73 29.40 32.75
N LEU A 40 39.54 29.48 34.07
CA LEU A 40 40.59 29.49 35.08
C LEU A 40 41.37 28.18 35.09
N ASP A 41 40.73 27.02 34.91
CA ASP A 41 41.42 25.72 34.82
C ASP A 41 42.30 25.63 33.57
N ARG A 42 41.82 26.10 32.40
CA ARG A 42 42.64 26.17 31.18
C ARG A 42 43.77 27.20 31.29
N MET A 43 43.56 28.26 32.07
CA MET A 43 44.59 29.26 32.36
C MET A 43 45.63 28.73 33.37
N ALA A 44 45.21 27.95 34.36
CA ALA A 44 46.10 27.26 35.28
C ALA A 44 46.96 26.25 34.52
N ASP A 45 46.39 25.43 33.64
CA ASP A 45 47.13 24.47 32.81
C ASP A 45 48.13 25.16 31.86
N PHE A 46 47.79 26.33 31.32
CA PHE A 46 48.67 27.08 30.42
C PHE A 46 49.73 27.91 31.16
N ALA A 47 49.39 28.48 32.31
CA ALA A 47 50.33 29.15 33.20
C ALA A 47 51.33 28.15 33.79
N ILE A 48 50.89 26.94 34.15
CA ILE A 48 51.76 25.83 34.56
C ILE A 48 52.66 25.41 33.39
N LYS A 49 52.14 25.20 32.18
CA LYS A 49 52.96 24.87 31.00
C LYS A 49 53.95 25.97 30.61
N LYS A 50 53.60 27.24 30.79
CA LYS A 50 54.50 28.37 30.51
C LYS A 50 55.52 28.57 31.63
N LEU A 51 55.14 28.31 32.89
CA LEU A 51 56.05 28.21 34.03
C LEU A 51 57.04 27.06 33.84
N GLU A 52 56.64 25.89 33.32
CA GLU A 52 57.57 24.80 33.01
C GLU A 52 58.58 25.16 31.91
N VAL A 53 58.20 26.03 30.96
CA VAL A 53 59.08 26.53 29.89
C VAL A 53 59.95 27.71 30.33
N GLU A 54 59.51 28.54 31.28
CA GLU A 54 60.25 29.68 31.83
C GLU A 54 61.08 29.35 33.09
N GLN A 55 60.80 28.23 33.79
CA GLN A 55 61.57 27.74 34.96
C GLN A 55 62.99 27.24 34.62
N PHE A 56 63.35 27.17 33.33
CA PHE A 56 64.73 26.87 32.92
C PHE A 56 65.63 28.10 32.71
N GLU A 57 65.12 29.34 32.73
CA GLU A 57 65.94 30.52 32.42
C GLU A 57 66.02 31.63 33.48
N PHE A 58 65.29 31.59 34.60
CA PHE A 58 65.51 32.55 35.69
C PHE A 58 65.43 31.91 37.08
N GLY A 59 66.61 31.69 37.68
CA GLY A 59 66.79 31.06 38.97
C GLY A 59 66.36 31.90 40.17
N ILE A 60 65.65 31.23 41.08
CA ILE A 60 65.92 31.14 42.52
C ILE A 60 66.45 32.42 43.18
N GLU A 61 65.56 33.30 43.65
CA GLU A 61 65.72 34.11 44.87
C GLU A 61 64.41 34.89 45.12
N ASN A 62 63.63 34.47 46.14
CA ASN A 62 62.33 35.01 46.62
C ASN A 62 61.03 34.39 46.06
N ALA A 63 60.90 33.06 46.07
CA ALA A 63 59.57 32.43 46.16
C ALA A 63 59.12 32.40 47.64
N PRO A 64 57.94 32.92 48.01
CA PRO A 64 57.44 32.85 49.38
C PRO A 64 57.16 31.39 49.80
N THR A 65 57.43 31.09 51.06
CA THR A 65 57.26 29.74 51.63
C THR A 65 55.79 29.46 51.97
N VAL A 66 55.40 28.18 52.00
CA VAL A 66 54.02 27.72 52.25
C VAL A 66 53.41 28.32 53.53
N ALA A 67 54.23 28.59 54.57
CA ALA A 67 53.77 29.23 55.80
C ALA A 67 53.35 30.71 55.63
N GLN A 68 53.90 31.44 54.65
CA GLN A 68 53.50 32.81 54.32
C GLN A 68 52.20 32.86 53.49
N ALA A 69 51.93 31.81 52.70
CA ALA A 69 50.67 31.65 51.98
C ALA A 69 49.49 31.41 52.93
N GLU A 70 49.69 30.62 53.99
CA GLU A 70 48.65 30.37 55.00
C GLU A 70 48.35 31.61 55.86
N GLN A 71 49.36 32.44 56.16
CA GLN A 71 49.18 33.69 56.90
C GLN A 71 48.47 34.77 56.07
N ALA A 72 48.68 34.81 54.75
CA ALA A 72 47.97 35.69 53.81
C ALA A 72 46.48 35.31 53.65
N ILE A 73 46.17 34.01 53.63
CA ILE A 73 44.79 33.49 53.62
C ILE A 73 44.05 33.87 54.92
N ALA A 74 44.74 33.87 56.07
CA ALA A 74 44.15 34.21 57.35
C ALA A 74 43.96 35.73 57.60
N THR A 75 44.69 36.60 56.89
CA THR A 75 44.69 38.07 57.12
C THR A 75 44.19 38.90 55.93
N GLY A 76 43.86 38.27 54.80
CA GLY A 76 43.25 38.94 53.65
C GLY A 76 44.16 39.98 52.97
N SER A 77 45.47 39.71 52.91
CA SER A 77 46.45 40.58 52.25
C SER A 77 47.02 39.96 50.98
N ASP A 78 47.33 40.83 50.01
CA ASP A 78 47.56 40.59 48.59
C ASP A 78 48.69 39.59 48.23
N LEU A 79 48.45 38.78 47.20
CA LEU A 79 49.42 37.83 46.62
C LEU A 79 50.36 38.62 45.68
N GLY A 80 51.60 38.82 46.10
CA GLY A 80 52.61 39.57 45.34
C GLY A 80 52.79 39.05 43.91
N LEU A 81 52.32 39.83 42.94
CA LEU A 81 52.59 39.64 41.51
C LEU A 81 54.04 40.04 41.15
N PRO A 82 54.60 39.51 40.06
CA PRO A 82 55.97 39.83 39.63
C PRO A 82 56.16 41.33 39.37
N THR A 83 57.18 41.93 39.98
CA THR A 83 57.41 43.38 40.08
C THR A 83 58.06 44.00 38.82
N GLY A 84 57.44 43.82 37.65
CA GLY A 84 57.84 44.50 36.42
C GLY A 84 56.65 44.97 35.59
N ASP A 85 56.47 46.29 35.46
CA ASP A 85 55.34 46.94 34.77
C ASP A 85 55.05 46.36 33.37
N VAL A 86 56.07 45.89 32.65
CA VAL A 86 55.96 45.35 31.29
C VAL A 86 55.42 43.92 31.28
N ALA A 87 55.85 43.08 32.22
CA ALA A 87 55.38 41.69 32.32
C ALA A 87 53.94 41.62 32.83
N GLN A 88 53.58 42.48 33.78
CA GLN A 88 52.21 42.62 34.27
C GLN A 88 51.27 43.14 33.18
N ALA A 89 51.69 44.15 32.41
CA ALA A 89 50.90 44.65 31.28
C ALA A 89 50.69 43.60 30.18
N ALA A 90 51.71 42.78 29.87
CA ALA A 90 51.60 41.70 28.91
C ALA A 90 50.65 40.58 29.39
N ALA A 91 50.78 40.14 30.65
CA ALA A 91 49.91 39.13 31.24
C ALA A 91 48.44 39.59 31.30
N VAL A 92 48.21 40.85 31.69
CA VAL A 92 46.88 41.47 31.70
C VAL A 92 46.31 41.62 30.28
N SER A 93 47.14 41.91 29.29
CA SER A 93 46.70 41.98 27.90
C SER A 93 46.32 40.60 27.34
N VAL A 94 47.08 39.55 27.65
CA VAL A 94 46.76 38.17 27.23
C VAL A 94 45.48 37.69 27.91
N LEU A 95 45.31 37.97 29.20
CA LEU A 95 44.12 37.63 29.97
C LEU A 95 42.87 38.34 29.42
N ASN A 96 42.95 39.64 29.12
CA ASN A 96 41.87 40.40 28.47
C ASN A 96 41.51 39.83 27.09
N ASN A 97 42.50 39.51 26.25
CA ASN A 97 42.27 38.97 24.90
C ASN A 97 41.63 37.57 24.95
N ASN A 98 42.02 36.74 25.91
CA ASN A 98 41.44 35.40 26.09
C ASN A 98 40.01 35.46 26.62
N MET A 99 39.73 36.35 27.59
CA MET A 99 38.37 36.59 28.08
C MET A 99 37.48 37.15 26.98
N GLU A 100 37.99 38.09 26.17
CA GLU A 100 37.27 38.62 25.00
C GLU A 100 36.96 37.52 23.97
N THR A 101 37.91 36.62 23.71
CA THR A 101 37.67 35.49 22.80
C THR A 101 36.62 34.53 23.36
N SER A 102 36.69 34.22 24.66
CA SER A 102 35.78 33.30 25.33
C SER A 102 34.34 33.84 25.39
N ILE A 103 34.16 35.11 25.76
CA ILE A 103 32.83 35.72 25.81
C ILE A 103 32.23 35.86 24.41
N ARG A 104 33.03 36.21 23.38
CA ARG A 104 32.56 36.25 21.99
C ARG A 104 32.08 34.87 21.53
N GLN A 105 32.78 33.80 21.87
CA GLN A 105 32.34 32.42 21.60
C GLN A 105 31.06 32.08 22.35
N LYS A 106 30.92 32.46 23.62
CA LYS A 106 29.70 32.21 24.41
C LYS A 106 28.50 32.98 23.88
N MET A 107 28.67 34.24 23.50
CA MET A 107 27.61 35.03 22.85
C MET A 107 27.22 34.46 21.48
N ALA A 108 28.19 33.98 20.69
CA ALA A 108 27.90 33.29 19.43
C ALA A 108 27.14 31.97 19.67
N ASN A 109 27.52 31.20 20.70
CA ASN A 109 26.84 29.98 21.08
C ASN A 109 25.43 30.23 21.63
N LEU A 110 25.23 31.34 22.34
CA LEU A 110 23.90 31.79 22.77
C LEU A 110 23.05 32.07 21.53
N ALA A 111 23.53 32.88 20.59
CA ALA A 111 22.83 33.17 19.34
C ALA A 111 22.53 31.93 18.47
N ALA A 112 23.37 30.89 18.53
CA ALA A 112 23.20 29.66 17.77
C ALA A 112 22.34 28.59 18.47
N ASN A 113 21.97 28.79 19.73
CA ASN A 113 21.23 27.79 20.49
C ASN A 113 19.75 27.82 20.11
N PRO A 114 19.13 26.69 19.69
CA PRO A 114 17.71 26.64 19.32
C PRO A 114 16.78 27.20 20.40
N LYS A 115 17.11 27.04 21.68
CA LYS A 115 16.32 27.56 22.80
C LYS A 115 16.27 29.09 22.87
N THR A 116 17.17 29.79 22.17
CA THR A 116 17.14 31.25 22.10
C THR A 116 16.13 31.79 21.10
N GLN A 117 15.65 30.96 20.16
CA GLN A 117 14.57 31.36 19.25
C GLN A 117 13.27 31.62 20.02
N ASP A 118 13.06 30.92 21.14
CA ASP A 118 11.90 31.07 22.00
C ASP A 118 12.03 32.18 23.05
N MET A 119 13.24 32.76 23.25
CA MET A 119 13.46 33.83 24.22
C MET A 119 12.82 35.15 23.76
N SER A 120 12.28 35.91 24.71
CA SER A 120 11.88 37.29 24.45
C SER A 120 13.11 38.20 24.27
N PRO A 121 12.97 39.34 23.58
CA PRO A 121 14.05 40.34 23.48
C PRO A 121 14.60 40.79 24.83
N SER A 122 13.75 40.89 25.86
CA SER A 122 14.20 41.27 27.21
C SER A 122 15.08 40.18 27.84
N GLU A 123 14.68 38.92 27.73
CA GLU A 123 15.45 37.79 28.28
C GLU A 123 16.79 37.63 27.56
N TYR A 124 16.81 37.75 26.23
CA TYR A 124 18.06 37.67 25.46
C TYR A 124 19.03 38.82 25.81
N ALA A 125 18.52 40.03 26.07
CA ALA A 125 19.34 41.15 26.54
C ALA A 125 19.90 40.93 27.96
N VAL A 126 19.10 40.34 28.87
CA VAL A 126 19.55 40.00 30.23
C VAL A 126 20.66 38.95 30.19
N GLU A 127 20.53 37.90 29.39
CA GLU A 127 21.55 36.85 29.22
C GLU A 127 22.86 37.41 28.63
N LEU A 128 22.78 38.29 27.63
CA LEU A 128 23.96 38.98 27.08
C LEU A 128 24.66 39.85 28.13
N ASN A 129 23.90 40.63 28.90
CA ASN A 129 24.47 41.49 29.95
C ASN A 129 25.07 40.66 31.09
N ALA A 130 24.43 39.56 31.50
CA ALA A 130 24.94 38.65 32.52
C ALA A 130 26.28 38.01 32.10
N LEU A 131 26.45 37.66 30.81
CA LEU A 131 27.75 37.22 30.29
C LEU A 131 28.80 38.33 30.37
N VAL A 132 28.46 39.57 29.98
CA VAL A 132 29.40 40.72 30.05
C VAL A 132 29.81 41.01 31.48
N ASP A 133 28.84 41.09 32.40
CA ASP A 133 29.09 41.42 33.80
C ASP A 133 29.84 40.31 34.53
N GLY A 134 29.55 39.03 34.22
CA GLY A 134 30.25 37.89 34.81
C GLY A 134 31.74 37.83 34.43
N TYR A 135 32.10 38.10 33.18
CA TYR A 135 33.51 38.15 32.78
C TYR A 135 34.19 39.46 33.22
N ALA A 136 33.44 40.57 33.27
CA ALA A 136 33.97 41.84 33.74
C ALA A 136 34.27 41.85 35.24
N SER A 137 33.47 41.17 36.07
CA SER A 137 33.70 41.09 37.52
C SER A 137 35.02 40.40 37.83
N VAL A 138 35.41 39.38 37.04
CA VAL A 138 36.73 38.74 37.19
C VAL A 138 37.85 39.74 36.93
N LEU A 139 37.73 40.62 35.93
CA LEU A 139 38.71 41.67 35.67
C LEU A 139 38.72 42.79 36.72
N ASP A 140 37.55 43.10 37.28
CA ASP A 140 37.42 44.05 38.40
C ASP A 140 38.16 43.54 39.65
N GLU A 141 38.11 42.22 39.90
CA GLU A 141 38.72 41.56 41.07
C GLU A 141 40.20 41.21 40.88
N THR A 142 40.61 40.75 39.70
CA THR A 142 41.96 40.20 39.45
C THR A 142 42.95 41.22 38.87
N VAL A 143 42.48 42.30 38.24
CA VAL A 143 43.33 43.28 37.55
C VAL A 143 43.10 44.68 38.08
N SER A 144 41.91 45.26 37.82
CA SER A 144 41.49 46.56 38.34
C SER A 144 40.06 46.88 37.87
N LYS A 145 39.35 47.71 38.66
CA LYS A 145 38.06 48.27 38.26
C LYS A 145 38.07 49.01 36.92
N GLN A 146 39.20 49.60 36.54
CA GLN A 146 39.34 50.30 35.26
C GLN A 146 39.46 49.32 34.08
N ALA A 147 40.06 48.15 34.29
CA ALA A 147 40.16 47.09 33.29
C ALA A 147 38.78 46.46 33.03
N GLY A 148 38.02 46.12 34.07
CA GLY A 148 36.67 45.59 33.91
C GLY A 148 35.70 46.61 33.30
N ALA A 149 35.79 47.91 33.65
CA ALA A 149 35.00 48.95 32.99
C ALA A 149 35.30 49.09 31.48
N LYS A 150 36.58 49.03 31.08
CA LYS A 150 36.98 49.03 29.65
C LYS A 150 36.51 47.76 28.92
N PHE A 151 36.56 46.61 29.58
CA PHE A 151 36.06 45.35 29.03
C PHE A 151 34.55 45.39 28.83
N ARG A 152 33.78 45.86 29.82
CA ARG A 152 32.32 46.07 29.71
C ARG A 152 31.99 46.95 28.51
N ALA A 153 32.63 48.11 28.39
CA ALA A 153 32.39 49.02 27.26
C ALA A 153 32.66 48.37 25.88
N ARG A 154 33.75 47.60 25.76
CA ARG A 154 34.07 46.87 24.54
C ARG A 154 33.06 45.76 24.25
N MET A 155 32.72 44.95 25.25
CA MET A 155 31.84 43.80 25.07
C MET A 155 30.36 44.20 24.95
N SER A 156 29.92 45.30 25.56
CA SER A 156 28.59 45.88 25.31
C SER A 156 28.41 46.29 23.85
N THR A 157 29.47 46.77 23.18
CA THR A 157 29.40 47.08 21.74
C THR A 157 29.15 45.81 20.92
N PHE A 158 29.85 44.71 21.24
CA PHE A 158 29.65 43.42 20.58
C PHE A 158 28.31 42.78 20.95
N GLY A 159 27.88 42.85 22.20
CA GLY A 159 26.57 42.39 22.67
C GLY A 159 25.43 43.12 21.98
N ASN A 160 25.52 44.44 21.79
CA ASN A 160 24.53 45.21 21.02
C ASN A 160 24.44 44.77 19.56
N GLN A 161 25.56 44.41 18.92
CA GLN A 161 25.56 43.86 17.56
C GLN A 161 24.85 42.49 17.50
N GLN A 162 25.09 41.62 18.49
CA GLN A 162 24.41 40.33 18.61
C GLN A 162 22.91 40.49 18.90
N TYR A 163 22.54 41.45 19.75
CA TYR A 163 21.15 41.78 20.04
C TYR A 163 20.40 42.29 18.81
N ALA A 164 21.01 43.19 18.03
CA ALA A 164 20.44 43.68 16.78
C ALA A 164 20.28 42.56 15.74
N ALA A 165 21.24 41.64 15.65
CA ALA A 165 21.16 40.47 14.77
C ALA A 165 20.02 39.52 15.20
N PHE A 166 19.87 39.27 16.49
CA PHE A 166 18.77 38.48 17.06
C PHE A 166 17.39 39.07 16.69
N LEU A 167 17.18 40.37 16.91
CA LEU A 167 15.93 41.06 16.54
C LEU A 167 15.63 40.97 15.04
N LYS A 168 16.67 41.10 14.20
CA LYS A 168 16.56 40.97 12.75
C LYS A 168 16.18 39.57 12.31
N ASN A 169 16.72 38.53 12.94
CA ASN A 169 16.37 37.14 12.64
C ASN A 169 14.96 36.82 13.11
N ARG A 170 14.62 37.18 14.36
CA ARG A 170 13.27 36.97 14.90
C ARG A 170 12.18 37.64 14.05
N SER A 171 12.41 38.88 13.64
CA SER A 171 11.45 39.57 12.76
C SER A 171 11.30 38.91 11.39
N LYS A 172 12.37 38.32 10.83
CA LYS A 172 12.27 37.50 9.61
C LYS A 172 11.48 36.22 9.85
N ASP A 173 11.74 35.54 10.96
CA ASP A 173 11.05 34.29 11.31
C ASP A 173 9.56 34.53 11.56
N GLU A 174 9.20 35.62 12.25
CA GLU A 174 7.80 36.04 12.44
C GLU A 174 7.10 36.35 11.11
N LEU A 175 7.78 37.04 10.18
CA LEU A 175 7.25 37.29 8.84
C LEU A 175 7.08 35.99 8.03
N GLU A 176 8.05 35.07 8.13
CA GLU A 176 7.98 33.77 7.46
C GLU A 176 6.84 32.91 8.02
N ASN A 177 6.67 32.89 9.34
CA ASN A 177 5.58 32.16 10.00
C ASN A 177 4.21 32.74 9.64
N ARG A 178 4.07 34.07 9.58
CA ARG A 178 2.83 34.71 9.09
C ARG A 178 2.56 34.37 7.62
N ARG A 179 3.59 34.38 6.79
CA ARG A 179 3.48 33.97 5.38
C ARG A 179 3.07 32.51 5.23
N LYS A 180 3.63 31.60 6.03
CA LYS A 180 3.23 30.18 6.06
C LYS A 180 1.77 30.04 6.50
N SER A 181 1.37 30.73 7.57
CA SER A 181 -0.02 30.73 8.04
C SER A 181 -0.99 31.24 6.98
N ASP A 182 -0.65 32.30 6.23
CA ASP A 182 -1.47 32.80 5.13
C ASP A 182 -1.53 31.78 3.99
N PHE A 183 -0.42 31.11 3.68
CA PHE A 183 -0.37 30.05 2.67
C PHE A 183 -1.28 28.87 3.05
N ASP A 184 -1.24 28.44 4.31
CA ASP A 184 -2.09 27.37 4.84
C ASP A 184 -3.57 27.79 4.83
N ALA A 185 -3.87 29.04 5.20
CA ALA A 185 -5.23 29.57 5.12
C ALA A 185 -5.77 29.59 3.69
N ALA A 186 -4.94 29.93 2.70
CA ALA A 186 -5.33 29.87 1.29
C ALA A 186 -5.66 28.43 0.86
N ASN A 187 -4.83 27.45 1.24
CA ASN A 187 -5.10 26.04 0.92
C ASN A 187 -6.39 25.54 1.59
N GLN A 188 -6.66 25.92 2.85
CA GLN A 188 -7.91 25.58 3.53
C GLN A 188 -9.15 26.13 2.81
N ILE A 189 -9.05 27.34 2.23
CA ILE A 189 -10.13 27.89 1.40
C ILE A 189 -10.34 26.99 0.16
N ILE A 190 -9.27 26.65 -0.54
CA ILE A 190 -9.30 25.82 -1.76
C ILE A 190 -9.89 24.43 -1.49
N ASP A 191 -9.42 23.77 -0.42
CA ASP A 191 -9.86 22.43 -0.03
C ASP A 191 -11.32 22.40 0.41
N GLY A 192 -11.88 23.54 0.82
CA GLY A 192 -13.28 23.67 1.24
C GLY A 192 -14.29 23.77 0.09
N PHE A 193 -13.85 24.02 -1.16
CA PHE A 193 -14.76 24.25 -2.29
C PHE A 193 -15.78 23.14 -2.53
N PRO A 194 -15.43 21.83 -2.50
CA PRO A 194 -16.42 20.77 -2.70
C PRO A 194 -17.57 20.83 -1.69
N ALA A 195 -17.25 21.04 -0.40
CA ALA A 195 -18.26 21.10 0.65
C ALA A 195 -19.16 22.34 0.55
N ILE A 196 -18.64 23.45 0.01
CA ILE A 196 -19.44 24.65 -0.24
C ILE A 196 -20.47 24.38 -1.33
N LEU A 197 -20.12 23.64 -2.39
CA LEU A 197 -21.04 23.31 -3.49
C LEU A 197 -22.19 22.39 -3.07
N ASP A 198 -22.00 21.58 -2.03
CA ASP A 198 -23.06 20.77 -1.44
C ASP A 198 -24.03 21.60 -0.57
N GLY A 199 -23.71 22.86 -0.30
CA GLY A 199 -24.55 23.78 0.46
C GLY A 199 -25.72 24.35 -0.35
N ASP A 200 -26.79 24.70 0.36
CA ASP A 200 -27.95 25.38 -0.22
C ASP A 200 -27.68 26.87 -0.48
N ILE A 201 -28.49 27.44 -1.37
CA ILE A 201 -28.54 28.88 -1.62
C ILE A 201 -29.03 29.59 -0.36
N VAL A 202 -28.30 30.63 0.05
CA VAL A 202 -28.69 31.45 1.20
C VAL A 202 -29.32 32.74 0.70
N VAL A 203 -30.51 33.06 1.21
CA VAL A 203 -31.17 34.35 0.99
C VAL A 203 -30.96 35.22 2.23
N GLY A 204 -30.22 36.32 2.07
CA GLY A 204 -29.98 37.29 3.12
C GLY A 204 -31.24 38.04 3.55
N GLU A 205 -31.21 38.64 4.74
CA GLU A 205 -32.33 39.46 5.26
C GLU A 205 -32.65 40.69 4.38
N ASP A 206 -31.68 41.12 3.57
CA ASP A 206 -31.79 42.20 2.58
C ASP A 206 -32.33 41.72 1.22
N GLY A 207 -32.63 40.43 1.08
CA GLY A 207 -33.10 39.80 -0.15
C GLY A 207 -32.00 39.47 -1.14
N HIS A 208 -30.72 39.62 -0.78
CA HIS A 208 -29.61 39.19 -1.62
C HIS A 208 -29.50 37.66 -1.64
N ILE A 209 -29.37 37.08 -2.83
CA ILE A 209 -29.23 35.65 -3.03
C ILE A 209 -27.74 35.35 -3.18
N THR A 210 -27.18 34.58 -2.25
CA THR A 210 -25.79 34.13 -2.29
C THR A 210 -25.75 32.67 -2.72
N THR A 211 -25.15 32.42 -3.89
CA THR A 211 -24.96 31.06 -4.40
C THR A 211 -23.67 30.44 -3.87
N PRO A 212 -23.53 29.11 -3.86
CA PRO A 212 -22.26 28.44 -3.54
C PRO A 212 -21.08 28.94 -4.39
N ILE A 213 -21.34 29.32 -5.64
CA ILE A 213 -20.32 29.83 -6.56
C ILE A 213 -19.85 31.22 -6.13
N ASP A 214 -20.74 32.07 -5.63
CA ASP A 214 -20.39 33.38 -5.10
C ASP A 214 -19.46 33.23 -3.88
N VAL A 215 -19.80 32.30 -2.96
CA VAL A 215 -18.96 32.00 -1.79
C VAL A 215 -17.57 31.53 -2.19
N ILE A 216 -17.46 30.69 -3.23
CA ILE A 216 -16.17 30.26 -3.78
C ILE A 216 -15.41 31.43 -4.39
N ASN A 217 -16.07 32.28 -5.18
CA ASN A 217 -15.45 33.46 -5.79
C ASN A 217 -14.92 34.42 -4.72
N ASP A 218 -15.69 34.69 -3.67
CA ASP A 218 -15.27 35.48 -2.51
C ASP A 218 -14.06 34.85 -1.80
N GLY A 219 -14.04 33.51 -1.70
CA GLY A 219 -12.90 32.75 -1.20
C GLY A 219 -11.63 32.98 -2.03
N ILE A 220 -11.76 32.97 -3.36
CA ILE A 220 -10.64 33.25 -4.28
C ILE A 220 -10.18 34.71 -4.15
N GLU A 221 -11.09 35.67 -4.04
CA GLU A 221 -10.76 37.07 -3.78
C GLU A 221 -10.03 37.25 -2.44
N ARG A 222 -10.45 36.50 -1.41
CA ARG A 222 -9.79 36.50 -0.11
C ARG A 222 -8.35 36.03 -0.18
N ILE A 223 -8.01 35.09 -1.08
CA ILE A 223 -6.61 34.66 -1.31
C ILE A 223 -5.75 35.85 -1.77
N TYR A 224 -6.28 36.72 -2.65
CA TYR A 224 -5.57 37.94 -3.06
C TYR A 224 -5.44 38.97 -1.92
N GLY A 225 -6.35 38.95 -0.94
CA GLY A 225 -6.34 39.82 0.24
C GLY A 225 -5.34 39.40 1.33
N LEU A 226 -4.68 38.26 1.22
CA LEU A 226 -3.73 37.76 2.22
C LEU A 226 -2.42 38.54 2.20
N SER A 227 -2.27 39.40 3.22
CA SER A 227 -1.25 40.45 3.26
C SER A 227 0.21 39.99 3.36
N ASN A 228 0.49 38.76 3.84
CA ASN A 228 1.87 38.29 4.04
C ASN A 228 2.40 37.43 2.89
N LEU A 229 1.57 37.13 1.88
CA LEU A 229 1.99 36.40 0.68
C LEU A 229 2.76 37.31 -0.28
N LYS A 230 3.73 36.73 -1.01
CA LYS A 230 4.30 37.43 -2.16
C LYS A 230 3.27 37.49 -3.29
N ALA A 231 3.32 38.55 -4.09
CA ALA A 231 2.40 38.71 -5.23
C ALA A 231 2.39 37.49 -6.18
N THR A 232 3.56 36.89 -6.44
CA THR A 232 3.65 35.67 -7.27
C THR A 232 2.99 34.46 -6.62
N GLU A 233 3.05 34.34 -5.29
CA GLU A 233 2.44 33.22 -4.56
C GLU A 233 0.93 33.35 -4.51
N ALA A 234 0.42 34.55 -4.22
CA ALA A 234 -1.01 34.84 -4.27
C ALA A 234 -1.57 34.56 -5.67
N GLN A 235 -0.85 34.94 -6.73
CA GLN A 235 -1.23 34.61 -8.11
C GLN A 235 -1.24 33.11 -8.39
N THR A 236 -0.22 32.37 -7.95
CA THR A 236 -0.17 30.91 -8.12
C THR A 236 -1.31 30.23 -7.37
N LEU A 237 -1.53 30.57 -6.10
CA LEU A 237 -2.61 30.03 -5.29
C LEU A 237 -3.99 30.35 -5.87
N ALA A 238 -4.21 31.58 -6.33
CA ALA A 238 -5.47 31.95 -6.96
C ALA A 238 -5.72 31.17 -8.26
N LYS A 239 -4.68 30.90 -9.07
CA LYS A 239 -4.79 30.04 -10.23
C LYS A 239 -5.15 28.60 -9.84
N THR A 240 -4.48 28.06 -8.82
CA THR A 240 -4.80 26.74 -8.26
C THR A 240 -6.23 26.69 -7.74
N ALA A 241 -6.71 27.77 -7.11
CA ALA A 241 -8.08 27.89 -6.63
C ALA A 241 -9.09 27.88 -7.78
N GLN A 242 -8.81 28.60 -8.88
CA GLN A 242 -9.67 28.54 -10.08
C GLN A 242 -9.74 27.15 -10.69
N GLU A 243 -8.60 26.44 -10.79
CA GLU A 243 -8.57 25.06 -11.26
C GLU A 243 -9.34 24.12 -10.32
N ALA A 244 -9.20 24.28 -9.00
CA ALA A 244 -9.93 23.53 -8.00
C ALA A 244 -11.44 23.80 -8.04
N LYS A 245 -11.86 25.05 -8.22
CA LYS A 245 -13.27 25.43 -8.42
C LYS A 245 -13.87 24.67 -9.60
N ILE A 246 -13.22 24.71 -10.77
CA ILE A 246 -13.72 24.02 -11.97
C ILE A 246 -13.81 22.51 -11.73
N ASN A 247 -12.84 21.92 -11.04
CA ASN A 247 -12.86 20.49 -10.73
C ASN A 247 -13.97 20.12 -9.74
N ALA A 248 -14.20 20.92 -8.69
CA ALA A 248 -15.27 20.70 -7.73
C ALA A 248 -16.65 20.81 -8.41
N ILE A 249 -16.85 21.86 -9.23
CA ILE A 249 -18.07 22.02 -10.05
C ILE A 249 -18.24 20.83 -10.99
N SER A 250 -17.15 20.40 -11.65
CA SER A 250 -17.19 19.27 -12.57
C SER A 250 -17.67 17.99 -11.89
N GLN A 251 -17.22 17.74 -10.66
CA GLN A 251 -17.61 16.57 -9.87
C GLN A 251 -19.09 16.63 -9.49
N HIS A 252 -19.53 17.75 -8.92
CA HIS A 252 -20.91 17.89 -8.47
C HIS A 252 -21.91 17.80 -9.64
N VAL A 253 -21.59 18.40 -10.79
CA VAL A 253 -22.42 18.25 -12.01
C VAL A 253 -22.37 16.82 -12.54
N ALA A 254 -21.24 16.11 -12.46
CA ALA A 254 -21.16 14.71 -12.87
C ALA A 254 -22.05 13.82 -11.99
N ASP A 255 -22.06 14.04 -10.68
CA ASP A 255 -22.91 13.30 -9.75
C ASP A 255 -24.41 13.56 -10.04
N TRP A 256 -24.78 14.81 -10.36
CA TRP A 256 -26.12 15.11 -10.87
C TRP A 256 -26.42 14.37 -12.19
N VAL A 257 -25.48 14.32 -13.14
CA VAL A 257 -25.66 13.57 -14.40
C VAL A 257 -25.93 12.10 -14.15
N VAL A 258 -25.26 11.48 -13.17
CA VAL A 258 -25.43 10.06 -12.83
C VAL A 258 -26.87 9.73 -12.36
N THR A 259 -27.62 10.71 -11.83
CA THR A 259 -28.99 10.47 -11.32
C THR A 259 -30.00 10.13 -12.42
N ASP A 260 -29.89 10.79 -13.59
CA ASP A 260 -30.65 10.47 -14.80
C ASP A 260 -29.75 10.69 -16.03
N PRO A 261 -28.89 9.70 -16.36
CA PRO A 261 -27.89 9.87 -17.40
C PRO A 261 -28.48 10.19 -18.78
N ALA A 262 -29.68 9.69 -19.08
CA ALA A 262 -30.29 9.86 -20.39
C ALA A 262 -30.64 11.33 -20.66
N GLU A 263 -31.26 11.99 -19.69
CA GLU A 263 -31.67 13.39 -19.83
C GLU A 263 -30.55 14.36 -19.42
N ASN A 264 -29.87 14.09 -18.31
CA ASN A 264 -28.91 15.03 -17.75
C ASN A 264 -27.63 15.14 -18.59
N ILE A 265 -27.21 14.12 -19.34
CA ILE A 265 -26.10 14.24 -20.30
C ILE A 265 -26.43 15.28 -21.38
N ARG A 266 -27.65 15.21 -21.95
CA ARG A 266 -28.11 16.13 -23.00
C ARG A 266 -28.14 17.56 -22.46
N LEU A 267 -28.69 17.72 -21.27
CA LEU A 267 -28.80 18.99 -20.55
C LEU A 267 -27.41 19.57 -20.19
N ALA A 268 -26.50 18.77 -19.66
CA ALA A 268 -25.13 19.17 -19.34
C ALA A 268 -24.34 19.64 -20.57
N LEU A 269 -24.46 18.94 -21.72
CA LEU A 269 -23.81 19.36 -22.96
C LEU A 269 -24.39 20.67 -23.52
N ALA A 270 -25.71 20.86 -23.38
CA ALA A 270 -26.38 22.09 -23.76
C ALA A 270 -26.07 23.25 -22.79
N GLY A 271 -25.61 22.95 -21.57
CA GLY A 271 -25.46 23.94 -20.49
C GLY A 271 -26.80 24.44 -19.96
N GLN A 272 -27.78 23.56 -19.90
CA GLN A 272 -29.13 23.88 -19.45
C GLN A 272 -29.51 22.92 -18.33
N SER A 273 -30.20 23.40 -17.30
CA SER A 273 -30.82 22.61 -16.25
C SER A 273 -32.06 23.32 -15.73
N SER A 274 -33.05 22.55 -15.28
CA SER A 274 -34.19 23.09 -14.53
C SER A 274 -33.84 23.38 -13.07
N ASP A 275 -32.77 22.77 -12.56
CA ASP A 275 -32.24 23.05 -11.23
C ASP A 275 -31.36 24.31 -11.30
N PHE A 276 -31.73 25.33 -10.53
CA PHE A 276 -31.03 26.62 -10.51
C PHE A 276 -29.57 26.50 -10.02
N ASN A 277 -29.28 25.61 -9.06
CA ASN A 277 -27.92 25.40 -8.58
C ASN A 277 -27.05 24.77 -9.65
N ILE A 278 -27.56 23.73 -10.31
CA ILE A 278 -26.87 23.07 -11.42
C ILE A 278 -26.72 24.03 -12.61
N GLN A 279 -27.72 24.87 -12.89
CA GLN A 279 -27.62 25.87 -13.96
C GLN A 279 -26.47 26.84 -13.71
N ASN A 280 -26.36 27.41 -12.50
CA ASN A 280 -25.26 28.31 -12.14
C ASN A 280 -23.90 27.61 -12.31
N MET A 281 -23.80 26.34 -11.90
CA MET A 281 -22.60 25.52 -12.07
C MET A 281 -22.25 25.28 -13.54
N LEU A 282 -23.26 24.98 -14.37
CA LEU A 282 -23.07 24.78 -15.81
C LEU A 282 -22.64 26.07 -16.53
N ASP A 283 -23.10 27.23 -16.06
CA ASP A 283 -22.74 28.53 -16.61
C ASP A 283 -21.26 28.90 -16.37
N GLU A 284 -20.67 28.40 -15.28
CA GLU A 284 -19.23 28.51 -15.00
C GLU A 284 -18.37 27.57 -15.86
N LEU A 285 -18.94 26.48 -16.39
CA LEU A 285 -18.19 25.49 -17.17
C LEU A 285 -18.12 25.87 -18.65
N SER A 286 -16.91 25.83 -19.20
CA SER A 286 -16.71 25.97 -20.65
C SER A 286 -17.31 24.77 -21.41
N PRO A 287 -17.59 24.90 -22.73
CA PRO A 287 -18.03 23.76 -23.55
C PRO A 287 -17.06 22.58 -23.55
N VAL A 288 -15.76 22.81 -23.27
CA VAL A 288 -14.76 21.75 -23.16
C VAL A 288 -14.91 21.05 -21.80
N ASP A 289 -15.09 21.81 -20.72
CA ASP A 289 -15.25 21.27 -19.38
C ASP A 289 -16.58 20.51 -19.25
N ARG A 290 -17.66 20.97 -19.88
CA ARG A 290 -18.93 20.23 -19.94
C ARG A 290 -18.78 18.85 -20.58
N ARG A 291 -17.98 18.72 -21.65
CA ARG A 291 -17.68 17.39 -22.23
C ARG A 291 -16.84 16.53 -21.30
N ARG A 292 -15.92 17.14 -20.55
CA ARG A 292 -15.12 16.45 -19.54
C ARG A 292 -16.00 15.90 -18.41
N VAL A 293 -16.95 16.70 -17.93
CA VAL A 293 -17.96 16.29 -16.93
C VAL A 293 -18.78 15.12 -17.43
N VAL A 294 -19.32 15.20 -18.66
CA VAL A 294 -20.08 14.09 -19.24
C VAL A 294 -19.23 12.84 -19.35
N LYS A 295 -17.98 12.94 -19.81
CA LYS A 295 -17.07 11.80 -19.87
C LYS A 295 -16.88 11.16 -18.49
N MET A 296 -16.65 11.98 -17.47
CA MET A 296 -16.48 11.53 -16.09
C MET A 296 -17.73 10.81 -15.58
N ALA A 297 -18.90 11.42 -15.76
CA ALA A 297 -20.19 10.82 -15.40
C ALA A 297 -20.44 9.50 -16.14
N THR A 298 -20.18 9.43 -17.44
CA THR A 298 -20.35 8.19 -18.22
C THR A 298 -19.44 7.07 -17.72
N SER A 299 -18.18 7.38 -17.36
CA SER A 299 -17.27 6.38 -16.80
C SER A 299 -17.76 5.87 -15.44
N GLN A 300 -18.32 6.74 -14.60
CA GLN A 300 -18.90 6.36 -13.32
C GLN A 300 -20.15 5.48 -13.48
N VAL A 301 -21.02 5.79 -14.46
CA VAL A 301 -22.18 4.95 -14.81
C VAL A 301 -21.73 3.57 -15.28
N GLU A 302 -20.77 3.49 -16.21
CA GLU A 302 -20.24 2.22 -16.73
C GLU A 302 -19.62 1.35 -15.63
N GLU A 303 -18.90 1.97 -14.68
CA GLU A 303 -18.32 1.28 -13.53
C GLU A 303 -19.40 0.74 -12.59
N ASN A 304 -20.42 1.54 -12.28
CA ASN A 304 -21.56 1.11 -11.46
C ASN A 304 -22.31 -0.07 -12.11
N GLU A 305 -22.60 0.01 -13.41
CA GLU A 305 -23.24 -1.09 -14.16
C GLU A 305 -22.38 -2.36 -14.18
N LYS A 306 -21.06 -2.22 -14.25
CA LYS A 306 -20.15 -3.36 -14.16
C LYS A 306 -20.22 -4.00 -12.77
N ILE A 307 -20.20 -3.22 -11.70
CA ILE A 307 -20.32 -3.73 -10.32
C ILE A 307 -21.62 -4.50 -10.14
N ILE A 308 -22.75 -3.96 -10.62
CA ILE A 308 -24.06 -4.63 -10.55
C ILE A 308 -24.03 -5.95 -11.33
N ARG A 309 -23.54 -5.94 -12.58
CA ARG A 309 -23.40 -7.17 -13.37
C ARG A 309 -22.52 -8.22 -12.70
N ASP A 310 -21.42 -7.80 -12.10
CA ASP A 310 -20.51 -8.71 -11.38
C ASP A 310 -21.17 -9.31 -10.13
N GLN A 311 -21.99 -8.53 -9.42
CA GLN A 311 -22.80 -9.02 -8.30
C GLN A 311 -23.86 -10.02 -8.76
N ASP A 312 -24.61 -9.71 -9.81
CA ASP A 312 -25.62 -10.60 -10.39
C ASP A 312 -25.00 -11.93 -10.85
N ASN A 313 -23.89 -11.86 -11.58
CA ASN A 313 -23.12 -13.02 -12.00
C ASN A 313 -22.63 -13.86 -10.81
N ALA A 314 -22.21 -13.20 -9.72
CA ALA A 314 -21.78 -13.90 -8.51
C ALA A 314 -22.94 -14.61 -7.80
N VAL A 315 -24.11 -13.97 -7.74
CA VAL A 315 -25.34 -14.57 -7.21
C VAL A 315 -25.76 -15.77 -8.07
N GLU A 316 -25.77 -15.62 -9.40
CA GLU A 316 -26.10 -16.70 -10.33
C GLU A 316 -25.16 -17.90 -10.17
N ARG A 317 -23.84 -17.66 -10.08
CA ARG A 317 -22.85 -18.73 -9.83
C ARG A 317 -23.08 -19.44 -8.50
N ARG A 318 -23.42 -18.69 -7.44
CA ARG A 318 -23.73 -19.27 -6.12
C ARG A 318 -25.00 -20.12 -6.17
N MET A 319 -26.04 -19.63 -6.84
CA MET A 319 -27.31 -20.35 -7.00
C MET A 319 -27.12 -21.61 -7.84
N LEU A 320 -26.36 -21.55 -8.93
CA LEU A 320 -26.03 -22.71 -9.76
C LEU A 320 -25.23 -23.75 -8.97
N LYS A 321 -24.20 -23.32 -8.24
CA LYS A 321 -23.42 -24.22 -7.37
C LYS A 321 -24.31 -24.89 -6.32
N ARG A 322 -25.12 -24.12 -5.60
CA ARG A 322 -26.05 -24.66 -4.59
C ARG A 322 -27.04 -25.64 -5.21
N THR A 323 -27.57 -25.32 -6.39
CA THR A 323 -28.48 -26.21 -7.13
C THR A 323 -27.81 -27.54 -7.46
N ASN A 324 -26.58 -27.50 -7.97
CA ASN A 324 -25.80 -28.70 -8.29
C ASN A 324 -25.46 -29.53 -7.04
N ASP A 325 -25.08 -28.86 -5.95
CA ASP A 325 -24.77 -29.51 -4.67
C ASP A 325 -26.01 -30.20 -4.08
N LEU A 326 -27.16 -29.52 -4.08
CA LEU A 326 -28.44 -30.08 -3.63
C LEU A 326 -28.90 -31.24 -4.53
N GLN A 327 -28.74 -31.12 -5.85
CA GLN A 327 -29.09 -32.18 -6.79
C GLN A 327 -28.22 -33.43 -6.56
N ALA A 328 -26.91 -33.24 -6.35
CA ALA A 328 -25.99 -34.33 -6.03
C ALA A 328 -26.33 -34.99 -4.69
N ALA A 329 -26.62 -34.18 -3.65
CA ALA A 329 -27.03 -34.68 -2.35
C ALA A 329 -28.35 -35.47 -2.41
N ALA A 330 -29.31 -35.02 -3.21
CA ALA A 330 -30.58 -35.72 -3.40
C ALA A 330 -30.35 -37.09 -4.08
N VAL A 331 -29.49 -37.13 -5.10
CA VAL A 331 -29.12 -38.38 -5.78
C VAL A 331 -28.40 -39.35 -4.83
N ASP A 332 -27.49 -38.86 -3.99
CA ASP A 332 -26.77 -39.69 -3.01
C ASP A 332 -27.71 -40.23 -1.92
N ALA A 333 -28.57 -39.38 -1.34
CA ALA A 333 -29.59 -39.80 -0.36
C ALA A 333 -30.53 -40.86 -0.94
N TYR A 334 -31.03 -40.65 -2.16
CA TYR A 334 -31.85 -41.64 -2.87
C TYR A 334 -31.09 -42.96 -3.11
N ASN A 335 -29.82 -42.91 -3.48
CA ASN A 335 -29.03 -44.12 -3.71
C ASN A 335 -28.76 -44.92 -2.43
N ARG A 336 -28.73 -44.27 -1.27
CA ARG A 336 -28.51 -44.90 0.05
C ARG A 336 -29.79 -45.36 0.74
N ASP A 337 -30.95 -45.17 0.12
CA ASP A 337 -32.26 -45.37 0.77
C ASP A 337 -32.40 -44.51 2.06
N ASP A 338 -31.84 -43.29 2.03
CA ASP A 338 -31.93 -42.33 3.14
C ASP A 338 -33.25 -41.54 3.07
N ASP A 339 -34.33 -42.22 3.45
CA ASP A 339 -35.70 -41.70 3.44
C ASP A 339 -35.91 -40.51 4.40
N GLU A 340 -35.00 -40.30 5.36
CA GLU A 340 -35.06 -39.20 6.32
C GLU A 340 -34.47 -37.90 5.74
N ALA A 341 -33.31 -37.98 5.08
CA ALA A 341 -32.64 -36.80 4.52
C ALA A 341 -33.25 -36.32 3.18
N LEU A 342 -33.72 -37.26 2.34
CA LEU A 342 -34.16 -36.96 0.97
C LEU A 342 -35.30 -35.91 0.89
N PRO A 343 -36.37 -35.96 1.71
CA PRO A 343 -37.45 -34.98 1.65
C PRO A 343 -36.99 -33.55 1.94
N GLY A 344 -36.06 -33.38 2.89
CA GLY A 344 -35.49 -32.09 3.25
C GLY A 344 -34.68 -31.50 2.10
N ILE A 345 -33.79 -32.29 1.51
CA ILE A 345 -32.96 -31.87 0.37
C ILE A 345 -33.83 -31.53 -0.85
N MET A 346 -34.84 -32.35 -1.14
CA MET A 346 -35.77 -32.11 -2.26
C MET A 346 -36.63 -30.87 -2.04
N SER A 347 -37.03 -30.57 -0.80
CA SER A 347 -37.72 -29.32 -0.47
C SER A 347 -36.82 -28.09 -0.70
N GLU A 348 -35.56 -28.16 -0.28
CA GLU A 348 -34.58 -27.09 -0.53
C GLU A 348 -34.27 -26.91 -2.03
N LEU A 349 -34.16 -28.01 -2.77
CA LEU A 349 -33.94 -27.98 -4.21
C LEU A 349 -35.14 -27.34 -4.92
N ARG A 350 -36.37 -27.67 -4.50
CA ARG A 350 -37.59 -27.03 -5.04
C ARG A 350 -37.61 -25.53 -4.79
N ALA A 351 -37.19 -25.09 -3.60
CA ALA A 351 -37.11 -23.68 -3.26
C ALA A 351 -36.01 -22.93 -4.04
N THR A 352 -34.92 -23.62 -4.38
CA THR A 352 -33.77 -23.02 -5.07
C THR A 352 -33.96 -23.01 -6.59
N ASN A 353 -34.38 -24.13 -7.19
CA ASN A 353 -34.58 -24.28 -8.62
C ASN A 353 -35.68 -25.32 -8.93
N LEU A 354 -36.86 -24.83 -9.27
CA LEU A 354 -38.03 -25.68 -9.56
C LEU A 354 -37.85 -26.60 -10.77
N SER A 355 -37.13 -26.16 -11.81
CA SER A 355 -36.90 -26.97 -13.01
C SER A 355 -36.05 -28.20 -12.68
N VAL A 356 -34.91 -27.96 -12.02
CA VAL A 356 -33.98 -29.02 -11.62
C VAL A 356 -34.63 -29.97 -10.60
N PHE A 357 -35.45 -29.44 -9.68
CA PHE A 357 -36.27 -30.26 -8.80
C PHE A 357 -37.19 -31.21 -9.58
N ASN A 358 -37.97 -30.68 -10.53
CA ASN A 358 -38.93 -31.49 -11.30
C ASN A 358 -38.20 -32.58 -12.11
N GLU A 359 -37.06 -32.26 -12.71
CA GLU A 359 -36.22 -33.22 -13.43
C GLU A 359 -35.71 -34.33 -12.51
N THR A 360 -35.24 -33.94 -11.31
CA THR A 360 -34.66 -34.86 -10.32
C THR A 360 -35.73 -35.79 -9.72
N ASP A 361 -36.88 -35.23 -9.32
CA ASP A 361 -38.03 -35.98 -8.80
C ASP A 361 -38.57 -36.96 -9.86
N ALA A 362 -38.71 -36.51 -11.11
CA ALA A 362 -39.13 -37.38 -12.21
C ALA A 362 -38.13 -38.52 -12.47
N ALA A 363 -36.82 -38.26 -12.32
CA ALA A 363 -35.80 -39.30 -12.43
C ALA A 363 -35.93 -40.35 -11.32
N MET A 364 -36.05 -39.91 -10.07
CA MET A 364 -36.11 -40.78 -8.89
C MET A 364 -37.35 -41.69 -8.88
N ARG A 365 -38.45 -41.24 -9.50
CA ARG A 365 -39.68 -42.05 -9.64
C ARG A 365 -39.61 -43.09 -10.75
N LYS A 366 -38.67 -42.98 -11.70
CA LYS A 366 -38.49 -44.02 -12.73
C LYS A 366 -37.89 -45.26 -12.08
N GLN A 367 -38.60 -46.38 -12.17
CA GLN A 367 -38.06 -47.68 -11.77
C GLN A 367 -36.79 -47.99 -12.58
N GLY A 368 -35.80 -48.61 -11.93
CA GLY A 368 -34.53 -48.95 -12.57
C GLY A 368 -34.76 -49.82 -13.81
N GLY A 369 -34.20 -49.39 -14.94
CA GLY A 369 -34.25 -50.14 -16.19
C GLY A 369 -33.21 -51.26 -16.21
N VAL A 370 -33.28 -52.10 -17.24
CA VAL A 370 -32.16 -52.97 -17.62
C VAL A 370 -31.07 -52.09 -18.23
N ASP A 371 -29.81 -52.40 -17.94
CA ASP A 371 -28.66 -51.67 -18.48
C ASP A 371 -28.64 -51.72 -20.01
N ASP A 372 -28.95 -50.58 -20.63
CA ASP A 372 -28.91 -50.40 -22.07
C ASP A 372 -27.46 -50.22 -22.55
N PRO A 373 -26.94 -51.10 -23.44
CA PRO A 373 -25.57 -51.04 -23.91
C PRO A 373 -25.20 -49.72 -24.60
N GLU A 374 -26.15 -49.06 -25.28
CA GLU A 374 -25.89 -47.80 -25.98
C GLU A 374 -25.72 -46.64 -25.00
N VAL A 375 -26.54 -46.62 -23.95
CA VAL A 375 -26.48 -45.62 -22.88
C VAL A 375 -25.20 -45.79 -22.08
N LEU A 376 -24.83 -47.03 -21.72
CA LEU A 376 -23.57 -47.31 -21.05
C LEU A 376 -22.37 -46.83 -21.87
N ASP A 377 -22.34 -47.12 -23.17
CA ASP A 377 -21.24 -46.69 -24.04
C ASP A 377 -21.15 -45.15 -24.17
N ALA A 378 -22.30 -44.46 -24.20
CA ALA A 378 -22.35 -43.00 -24.16
C ALA A 378 -21.80 -42.45 -22.82
N LEU A 379 -22.22 -43.02 -21.69
CA LEU A 379 -21.75 -42.61 -20.35
C LEU A 379 -20.25 -42.87 -20.16
N ILE A 380 -19.73 -44.00 -20.66
CA ILE A 380 -18.27 -44.28 -20.66
C ILE A 380 -17.54 -43.20 -21.44
N ARG A 381 -18.03 -42.82 -22.63
CA ARG A 381 -17.39 -41.78 -23.45
C ARG A 381 -17.46 -40.39 -22.81
N HIS A 382 -18.57 -40.02 -22.18
CA HIS A 382 -18.68 -38.75 -21.46
C HIS A 382 -17.79 -38.72 -20.21
N SER A 383 -17.75 -39.82 -19.44
CA SER A 383 -16.86 -39.94 -18.28
C SER A 383 -15.39 -39.88 -18.67
N ALA A 384 -15.00 -40.60 -19.73
CA ALA A 384 -13.63 -40.59 -20.24
C ALA A 384 -13.16 -39.18 -20.62
N ARG A 385 -14.05 -38.35 -21.16
CA ARG A 385 -13.79 -36.94 -21.50
C ARG A 385 -13.92 -35.97 -20.31
N GLY A 386 -14.45 -36.42 -19.17
CA GLY A 386 -14.75 -35.54 -18.04
C GLY A 386 -15.91 -34.57 -18.32
N GLU A 387 -16.78 -34.92 -19.26
CA GLU A 387 -17.95 -34.14 -19.67
C GLU A 387 -19.25 -34.68 -19.05
N LEU A 388 -19.16 -35.67 -18.17
CA LEU A 388 -20.33 -36.31 -17.60
C LEU A 388 -20.99 -35.38 -16.58
N THR A 389 -22.25 -35.01 -16.82
CA THR A 389 -23.02 -34.16 -15.90
C THR A 389 -24.13 -34.95 -15.21
N LEU A 390 -24.56 -34.47 -14.05
CA LEU A 390 -25.64 -35.09 -13.29
C LEU A 390 -26.97 -35.06 -14.06
N SER A 391 -27.25 -33.97 -14.78
CA SER A 391 -28.42 -33.82 -15.65
C SER A 391 -28.45 -34.88 -16.76
N GLN A 392 -27.32 -35.15 -17.43
CA GLN A 392 -27.23 -36.22 -18.43
C GLN A 392 -27.51 -37.59 -17.81
N LEU A 393 -26.96 -37.85 -16.62
CA LEU A 393 -27.18 -39.12 -15.93
C LEU A 393 -28.66 -39.31 -15.54
N ILE A 394 -29.28 -38.25 -15.02
CA ILE A 394 -30.71 -38.19 -14.68
C ILE A 394 -31.60 -38.45 -15.90
N ALA A 395 -31.27 -37.87 -17.05
CA ALA A 395 -32.02 -38.09 -18.29
C ALA A 395 -32.07 -39.57 -18.70
N TYR A 396 -31.01 -40.34 -18.41
CA TYR A 396 -30.90 -41.74 -18.76
C TYR A 396 -31.42 -42.72 -17.69
N ARG A 397 -31.88 -42.25 -16.51
CA ARG A 397 -32.23 -43.10 -15.35
C ARG A 397 -33.13 -44.30 -15.64
N GLY A 398 -34.09 -44.16 -16.56
CA GLY A 398 -35.01 -45.24 -16.96
C GLY A 398 -34.44 -46.29 -17.92
N ARG A 399 -33.19 -46.12 -18.39
CA ARG A 399 -32.48 -47.02 -19.31
C ARG A 399 -31.23 -47.64 -18.67
N MET A 400 -31.12 -47.60 -17.35
CA MET A 400 -30.02 -48.19 -16.61
C MET A 400 -30.47 -48.72 -15.25
N SER A 401 -29.72 -49.69 -14.75
CA SER A 401 -29.91 -50.25 -13.42
C SER A 401 -29.60 -49.21 -12.33
N ARG A 402 -30.10 -49.46 -11.12
CA ARG A 402 -29.81 -48.61 -9.96
C ARG A 402 -28.31 -48.56 -9.65
N ASP A 403 -27.64 -49.70 -9.74
CA ASP A 403 -26.20 -49.82 -9.46
C ASP A 403 -25.37 -49.05 -10.48
N THR A 404 -25.72 -49.14 -11.77
CA THR A 404 -25.10 -48.33 -12.83
C THR A 404 -25.28 -46.84 -12.56
N PHE A 405 -26.50 -46.41 -12.25
CA PHE A 405 -26.78 -45.01 -11.94
C PHE A 405 -25.95 -44.52 -10.76
N ALA A 406 -25.91 -45.27 -9.65
CA ALA A 406 -25.12 -44.92 -8.47
C ALA A 406 -23.62 -44.84 -8.78
N LYS A 407 -23.10 -45.78 -9.58
CA LYS A 407 -21.70 -45.81 -10.03
C LYS A 407 -21.33 -44.55 -10.82
N TYR A 408 -22.16 -44.15 -11.78
CA TYR A 408 -21.87 -42.95 -12.59
C TYR A 408 -22.16 -41.65 -11.85
N ALA A 409 -23.10 -41.63 -10.90
CA ALA A 409 -23.35 -40.47 -10.04
C ALA A 409 -22.12 -40.15 -9.19
N GLU A 410 -21.45 -41.18 -8.67
CA GLU A 410 -20.19 -41.01 -7.97
C GLU A 410 -19.08 -40.47 -8.89
N LYS A 411 -18.99 -40.96 -10.14
CA LYS A 411 -18.01 -40.43 -11.10
C LYS A 411 -18.22 -38.94 -11.35
N VAL A 412 -19.47 -38.50 -11.50
CA VAL A 412 -19.79 -37.06 -11.63
C VAL A 412 -19.36 -36.29 -10.39
N ALA A 413 -19.67 -36.80 -9.19
CA ALA A 413 -19.27 -36.15 -7.94
C ALA A 413 -17.74 -36.08 -7.79
N ALA A 414 -17.02 -37.11 -8.22
CA ALA A 414 -15.56 -37.17 -8.17
C ALA A 414 -14.92 -36.20 -9.18
N GLN A 415 -15.51 -36.01 -10.36
CA GLN A 415 -15.01 -35.08 -11.39
C GLN A 415 -14.97 -33.61 -10.94
N GLY A 416 -15.78 -33.23 -9.94
CA GLY A 416 -15.75 -31.90 -9.34
C GLY A 416 -14.54 -31.64 -8.43
N LYS A 417 -13.71 -32.66 -8.13
CA LYS A 417 -12.53 -32.51 -7.26
C LYS A 417 -11.24 -32.37 -8.07
N ASP A 418 -10.40 -31.41 -7.68
CA ASP A 418 -9.17 -31.08 -8.40
C ASP A 418 -8.15 -32.24 -8.41
N ASP A 419 -7.99 -32.91 -7.27
CA ASP A 419 -7.12 -34.09 -7.11
C ASP A 419 -7.55 -35.26 -8.00
N HIS A 420 -8.86 -35.49 -8.13
CA HIS A 420 -9.44 -36.50 -9.03
C HIS A 420 -9.17 -36.17 -10.49
N ARG A 421 -9.31 -34.89 -10.89
CA ARG A 421 -9.02 -34.46 -12.26
C ARG A 421 -7.55 -34.68 -12.62
N VAL A 422 -6.64 -34.34 -11.71
CA VAL A 422 -5.19 -34.58 -11.89
C VAL A 422 -4.88 -36.08 -11.97
N ALA A 423 -5.48 -36.90 -11.10
CA ALA A 423 -5.35 -38.36 -11.15
C ALA A 423 -5.83 -38.95 -12.48
N MET A 424 -6.99 -38.50 -12.98
CA MET A 424 -7.55 -38.93 -14.27
C MET A 424 -6.68 -38.50 -15.45
N ASP A 425 -6.07 -37.32 -15.39
CA ASP A 425 -5.14 -36.87 -16.42
C ASP A 425 -3.90 -37.78 -16.52
N LYS A 426 -3.41 -38.31 -15.39
CA LYS A 426 -2.34 -39.31 -15.38
C LYS A 426 -2.77 -40.61 -16.05
N PHE A 427 -3.95 -41.14 -15.70
CA PHE A 427 -4.49 -42.34 -16.35
C PHE A 427 -4.66 -42.15 -17.87
N ARG A 428 -5.17 -40.99 -18.30
CA ARG A 428 -5.33 -40.65 -19.73
C ARG A 428 -3.98 -40.56 -20.44
N ALA A 429 -3.00 -39.91 -19.83
CA ALA A 429 -1.65 -39.80 -20.40
C ALA A 429 -1.01 -41.17 -20.61
N THR A 430 -1.09 -42.07 -19.62
CA THR A 430 -0.58 -43.45 -19.72
C THR A 430 -1.30 -44.26 -20.80
N LEU A 431 -2.61 -44.07 -20.98
CA LEU A 431 -3.40 -44.78 -21.99
C LEU A 431 -3.33 -44.12 -23.39
N GLY A 432 -2.64 -42.98 -23.53
CA GLY A 432 -2.60 -42.22 -24.76
C GLY A 432 -3.99 -41.76 -25.22
N ILE A 433 -4.81 -41.25 -24.28
CA ILE A 433 -6.13 -40.67 -24.54
C ILE A 433 -5.97 -39.15 -24.46
N SER A 434 -6.15 -38.45 -25.59
CA SER A 434 -6.14 -36.99 -25.60
C SER A 434 -7.37 -36.44 -24.88
N LYS A 435 -7.19 -35.33 -24.13
CA LYS A 435 -8.29 -34.58 -23.50
C LYS A 435 -9.30 -34.06 -24.53
N SER A 436 -8.86 -33.82 -25.76
CA SER A 436 -9.68 -33.30 -26.87
C SER A 436 -10.12 -34.36 -27.87
N ALA A 437 -9.92 -35.65 -27.56
CA ALA A 437 -10.30 -36.72 -28.48
C ALA A 437 -11.82 -36.73 -28.71
N LEU A 438 -12.24 -36.43 -29.95
CA LEU A 438 -13.64 -36.54 -30.40
C LEU A 438 -14.17 -37.98 -30.30
N THR A 439 -13.28 -38.97 -30.43
CA THR A 439 -13.57 -40.39 -30.27
C THR A 439 -12.51 -41.05 -29.41
N VAL A 440 -12.92 -41.66 -28.29
CA VAL A 440 -12.04 -42.50 -27.47
C VAL A 440 -12.19 -43.94 -27.95
N ASP A 441 -11.09 -44.62 -28.24
CA ASP A 441 -11.11 -46.05 -28.54
C ASP A 441 -11.81 -46.84 -27.42
N LYS A 442 -12.69 -47.76 -27.78
CA LYS A 442 -13.55 -48.48 -26.84
C LYS A 442 -12.75 -49.21 -25.76
N LEU A 443 -11.61 -49.79 -26.13
CA LEU A 443 -10.77 -50.60 -25.24
C LEU A 443 -9.97 -49.69 -24.30
N LYS A 444 -9.44 -48.56 -24.80
CA LYS A 444 -8.83 -47.52 -23.96
C LYS A 444 -9.82 -46.89 -22.99
N GLY A 445 -11.04 -46.59 -23.45
CA GLY A 445 -12.12 -46.05 -22.62
C GLY A 445 -12.54 -47.02 -21.50
N GLN A 446 -12.60 -48.31 -21.80
CA GLN A 446 -12.87 -49.35 -20.79
C GLN A 446 -11.76 -49.43 -19.73
N LYS A 447 -10.48 -49.41 -20.13
CA LYS A 447 -9.35 -49.40 -19.19
C LYS A 447 -9.34 -48.16 -18.31
N LEU A 448 -9.62 -46.99 -18.88
CA LEU A 448 -9.75 -45.74 -18.14
C LEU A 448 -10.90 -45.83 -17.13
N ALA A 449 -12.05 -46.39 -17.52
CA ALA A 449 -13.19 -46.58 -16.63
C ALA A 449 -12.87 -47.53 -15.47
N ILE A 450 -12.11 -48.61 -15.71
CA ILE A 450 -11.65 -49.54 -14.65
C ILE A 450 -10.69 -48.84 -13.68
N ALA A 451 -9.73 -48.05 -14.18
CA ALA A 451 -8.81 -47.29 -13.34
C ALA A 451 -9.54 -46.24 -12.50
N GLU A 452 -10.51 -45.53 -13.09
CA GLU A 452 -11.39 -44.59 -12.39
C GLU A 452 -12.22 -45.28 -11.31
N ASP A 453 -12.78 -46.46 -11.60
CA ASP A 453 -13.56 -47.24 -10.63
C ASP A 453 -12.69 -47.69 -9.45
N ALA A 454 -11.44 -48.12 -9.71
CA ALA A 454 -10.49 -48.50 -8.67
C ALA A 454 -10.14 -47.31 -7.76
N LEU A 455 -9.91 -46.14 -8.34
CA LEU A 455 -9.67 -44.90 -7.60
C LEU A 455 -10.87 -44.50 -6.74
N ASN A 456 -12.08 -44.53 -7.30
CA ASN A 456 -13.30 -44.18 -6.56
C ASN A 456 -13.56 -45.18 -5.42
N MET A 457 -13.41 -46.48 -5.66
CA MET A 457 -13.54 -47.50 -4.61
C MET A 457 -12.51 -47.33 -3.49
N ALA A 458 -11.27 -46.96 -3.81
CA ALA A 458 -10.25 -46.66 -2.81
C ALA A 458 -10.63 -45.41 -2.00
N ALA A 459 -11.08 -44.35 -2.67
CA ALA A 459 -11.52 -43.11 -2.03
C ALA A 459 -12.79 -43.27 -1.17
N ARG A 460 -13.65 -44.26 -1.46
CA ARG A 460 -14.78 -44.63 -0.59
C ARG A 460 -14.32 -45.25 0.72
N ARG A 461 -13.25 -46.05 0.68
CA ARG A 461 -12.69 -46.72 1.87
C ARG A 461 -11.87 -45.78 2.72
N ASP A 462 -11.17 -44.85 2.07
CA ASP A 462 -10.35 -43.83 2.69
C ASP A 462 -10.67 -42.45 2.08
N PRO A 463 -11.52 -41.64 2.73
CA PRO A 463 -11.87 -40.31 2.24
C PRO A 463 -10.69 -39.32 2.16
N GLU A 464 -9.62 -39.55 2.93
CA GLU A 464 -8.39 -38.73 2.94
C GLU A 464 -7.33 -39.22 1.94
N LEU A 465 -7.65 -40.24 1.13
CA LEU A 465 -6.75 -40.80 0.13
C LEU A 465 -6.17 -39.71 -0.78
N ASP A 466 -4.83 -39.65 -0.85
CA ASP A 466 -4.14 -38.91 -1.90
C ASP A 466 -4.39 -39.60 -3.26
N ARG A 467 -5.37 -39.07 -3.99
CA ARG A 467 -5.81 -39.58 -5.28
C ARG A 467 -4.70 -39.53 -6.33
N VAL A 468 -3.79 -38.56 -6.23
CA VAL A 468 -2.69 -38.40 -7.18
C VAL A 468 -1.62 -39.45 -6.93
N ALA A 469 -1.23 -39.67 -5.67
CA ALA A 469 -0.30 -40.72 -5.29
C ALA A 469 -0.85 -42.12 -5.61
N PHE A 470 -2.15 -42.35 -5.39
CA PHE A 470 -2.82 -43.58 -5.81
C PHE A 470 -2.70 -43.79 -7.32
N ALA A 471 -3.01 -42.74 -8.11
CA ALA A 471 -2.95 -42.83 -9.57
C ALA A 471 -1.54 -43.10 -10.08
N GLU A 472 -0.51 -42.48 -9.50
CA GLU A 472 0.89 -42.78 -9.83
C GLU A 472 1.24 -44.25 -9.57
N ASN A 473 0.89 -44.76 -8.39
CA ASN A 473 1.16 -46.15 -8.05
C ASN A 473 0.42 -47.11 -8.98
N TYR A 474 -0.87 -46.86 -9.21
CA TYR A 474 -1.72 -47.67 -10.09
C TYR A 474 -1.23 -47.64 -11.55
N VAL A 475 -0.74 -46.49 -12.03
CA VAL A 475 -0.09 -46.36 -13.33
C VAL A 475 1.15 -47.24 -13.43
N ASN A 476 2.06 -47.12 -12.45
CA ASN A 476 3.36 -47.77 -12.48
C ASN A 476 3.28 -49.30 -12.30
N THR A 477 2.29 -49.78 -11.55
CA THR A 477 2.11 -51.20 -11.25
C THR A 477 1.10 -51.84 -12.20
N VAL A 478 -0.18 -51.47 -12.10
CA VAL A 478 -1.26 -52.18 -12.78
C VAL A 478 -1.37 -51.82 -14.26
N LEU A 479 -1.47 -50.52 -14.59
CA LEU A 479 -1.69 -50.11 -15.98
C LEU A 479 -0.48 -50.42 -16.86
N THR A 480 0.74 -50.19 -16.38
CA THR A 480 1.96 -50.45 -17.14
C THR A 480 2.17 -51.95 -17.37
N GLU A 481 1.93 -52.81 -16.38
CA GLU A 481 1.99 -54.26 -16.55
C GLU A 481 0.93 -54.77 -17.52
N GLN A 482 -0.32 -54.27 -17.42
CA GLN A 482 -1.37 -54.61 -18.37
C GLN A 482 -1.04 -54.16 -19.79
N LEU A 483 -0.45 -52.98 -19.97
CA LEU A 483 -0.03 -52.47 -21.27
C LEU A 483 1.08 -53.33 -21.86
N LYS A 484 2.09 -53.71 -21.06
CA LYS A 484 3.16 -54.62 -21.48
C LYS A 484 2.61 -56.00 -21.86
N ALA A 485 1.73 -56.57 -21.04
CA ALA A 485 1.12 -57.87 -21.31
C ALA A 485 0.27 -57.84 -22.60
N ASP A 486 -0.47 -56.76 -22.83
CA ASP A 486 -1.24 -56.59 -24.05
C ASP A 486 -0.34 -56.36 -25.27
N GLN A 487 0.76 -55.63 -25.10
CA GLN A 487 1.77 -55.46 -26.15
C GLN A 487 2.44 -56.80 -26.51
N GLU A 488 2.78 -57.62 -25.52
CA GLU A 488 3.33 -58.97 -25.74
C GLU A 488 2.34 -59.91 -26.40
N ARG A 489 1.07 -59.89 -25.98
CA ARG A 489 -0.01 -60.67 -26.63
C ARG A 489 -0.18 -60.23 -28.08
N ALA A 490 -0.22 -58.93 -28.32
CA ALA A 490 -0.30 -58.36 -29.65
C ALA A 490 0.88 -58.77 -30.54
N ARG A 491 2.11 -58.74 -30.01
CA ARG A 491 3.31 -59.23 -30.71
C ARG A 491 3.21 -60.73 -31.04
N LYS A 492 2.78 -61.56 -30.10
CA LYS A 492 2.55 -63.00 -30.35
C LYS A 492 1.47 -63.25 -31.40
N GLU A 493 0.41 -62.45 -31.40
CA GLU A 493 -0.65 -62.51 -32.43
C GLU A 493 -0.12 -62.09 -33.81
N ILE A 494 0.75 -61.07 -33.88
CA ILE A 494 1.46 -60.67 -35.11
C ILE A 494 2.38 -61.79 -35.59
N GLU A 495 3.22 -62.35 -34.72
CA GLU A 495 4.15 -63.43 -35.06
C GLU A 495 3.41 -64.67 -35.57
N ALA A 496 2.35 -65.09 -34.87
CA ALA A 496 1.49 -66.18 -35.33
C ALA A 496 0.82 -65.88 -36.68
N ALA A 497 0.50 -64.61 -36.96
CA ALA A 497 -0.02 -64.20 -38.26
C ALA A 497 1.07 -64.20 -39.36
N LYS A 498 2.31 -63.79 -39.04
CA LYS A 498 3.48 -63.85 -39.94
C LYS A 498 3.76 -65.29 -40.36
N GLU A 499 3.74 -66.21 -39.39
CA GLU A 499 3.91 -67.65 -39.62
C GLU A 499 2.81 -68.22 -40.53
N ARG A 500 1.53 -67.90 -40.27
CA ARG A 500 0.41 -68.34 -41.12
C ARG A 500 0.47 -67.79 -42.54
N ALA A 501 1.03 -66.60 -42.72
CA ALA A 501 1.20 -65.97 -44.03
C ALA A 501 2.41 -66.50 -44.82
N ASN A 502 3.19 -67.44 -44.25
CA ASN A 502 4.39 -68.02 -44.83
C ASN A 502 5.49 -66.98 -45.15
N ILE A 503 5.54 -65.91 -44.33
CA ILE A 503 6.57 -64.89 -44.38
C ILE A 503 7.66 -65.33 -43.41
N GLY A 504 8.86 -65.61 -43.92
CA GLY A 504 9.96 -66.14 -43.10
C GLY A 504 10.37 -65.19 -41.96
N PRO A 505 10.98 -65.72 -40.88
CA PRO A 505 11.47 -64.89 -39.77
C PRO A 505 12.70 -64.09 -40.24
N GLY A 506 12.47 -62.91 -40.81
CA GLY A 506 13.56 -62.05 -41.29
C GLY A 506 13.07 -60.72 -41.86
N GLU A 507 13.44 -59.64 -41.16
CA GLU A 507 13.62 -58.27 -41.67
C GLU A 507 12.40 -57.41 -42.08
N GLU A 508 11.16 -57.81 -41.81
CA GLU A 508 10.02 -56.87 -41.84
C GLU A 508 9.68 -56.39 -40.43
N THR A 509 9.84 -55.08 -40.20
CA THR A 509 9.32 -54.38 -39.01
C THR A 509 7.82 -54.68 -38.85
N ASP A 510 7.31 -54.65 -37.61
CA ASP A 510 5.88 -54.92 -37.34
C ASP A 510 4.94 -54.04 -38.18
N GLN A 511 5.39 -52.82 -38.52
CA GLN A 511 4.74 -51.91 -39.45
C GLN A 511 4.68 -52.46 -40.89
N GLN A 512 5.80 -52.95 -41.42
CA GLN A 512 5.90 -53.50 -42.78
C GLN A 512 5.02 -54.75 -42.97
N PHE A 513 4.96 -55.62 -41.97
CA PHE A 513 4.07 -56.79 -42.01
C PHE A 513 2.60 -56.39 -42.00
N VAL A 514 2.24 -55.40 -41.18
CA VAL A 514 0.88 -54.88 -41.15
C VAL A 514 0.48 -54.26 -42.50
N ASP A 515 1.37 -53.46 -43.10
CA ASP A 515 1.13 -52.83 -44.41
C ASP A 515 1.02 -53.89 -45.52
N TYR A 516 1.87 -54.94 -45.47
CA TYR A 516 1.79 -56.11 -46.35
C TYR A 516 0.44 -56.82 -46.25
N VAL A 517 -0.03 -57.05 -45.03
CA VAL A 517 -1.29 -57.73 -44.77
C VAL A 517 -2.51 -56.90 -45.22
N LEU A 518 -2.49 -55.58 -45.01
CA LEU A 518 -3.54 -54.67 -45.50
C LEU A 518 -3.62 -54.61 -47.02
N SER A 519 -2.54 -54.95 -47.73
CA SER A 519 -2.49 -55.02 -49.20
C SER A 519 -3.15 -56.28 -49.78
N ARG A 520 -3.35 -57.35 -48.99
CA ARG A 520 -4.01 -58.58 -49.46
C ARG A 520 -5.53 -58.50 -49.30
N GLU A 521 -6.24 -58.77 -50.39
CA GLU A 521 -7.63 -58.35 -50.56
C GLU A 521 -8.68 -59.18 -49.78
N ASN A 522 -8.35 -60.42 -49.43
CA ASN A 522 -9.34 -61.41 -48.99
C ASN A 522 -9.56 -61.51 -47.47
N ASP A 523 -8.86 -60.73 -46.64
CA ASP A 523 -8.94 -60.86 -45.17
C ASP A 523 -8.94 -59.51 -44.42
N LYS A 524 -9.38 -58.46 -45.13
CA LYS A 524 -9.32 -57.05 -44.68
C LYS A 524 -9.98 -56.82 -43.31
N THR A 525 -11.01 -57.57 -42.93
CA THR A 525 -11.77 -57.32 -41.69
C THR A 525 -11.07 -57.82 -40.43
N TYR A 526 -10.43 -58.99 -40.47
CA TYR A 526 -9.66 -59.53 -39.35
C TYR A 526 -8.45 -58.64 -39.08
N TYR A 527 -7.72 -58.31 -40.14
CA TYR A 527 -6.50 -57.53 -40.01
C TYR A 527 -6.76 -56.05 -39.73
N ARG A 528 -7.85 -55.42 -40.22
CA ARG A 528 -8.23 -54.06 -39.77
C ARG A 528 -8.55 -53.97 -38.27
N ARG A 529 -9.12 -55.03 -37.67
CA ARG A 529 -9.34 -55.08 -36.21
C ARG A 529 -8.01 -55.22 -35.47
N GLN A 530 -7.11 -56.05 -35.98
CA GLN A 530 -5.79 -56.22 -35.39
C GLN A 530 -4.94 -54.95 -35.53
N THR A 531 -4.95 -54.26 -36.66
CA THR A 531 -4.24 -52.98 -36.83
C THR A 531 -4.80 -51.87 -35.95
N GLY A 532 -6.13 -51.79 -35.80
CA GLY A 532 -6.76 -50.91 -34.81
C GLY A 532 -6.25 -51.20 -33.39
N ARG A 533 -6.22 -52.48 -32.99
CA ARG A 533 -5.70 -52.91 -31.69
C ARG A 533 -4.21 -52.58 -31.50
N LEU A 534 -3.39 -52.73 -32.54
CA LEU A 534 -1.96 -52.43 -32.49
C LEU A 534 -1.66 -50.94 -32.36
N ARG A 535 -2.40 -50.09 -33.10
CA ARG A 535 -2.35 -48.63 -32.95
C ARG A 535 -2.79 -48.21 -31.55
N THR A 536 -3.84 -48.85 -31.01
CA THR A 536 -4.29 -48.54 -29.64
C THR A 536 -3.27 -48.90 -28.55
N LEU A 537 -2.35 -49.84 -28.82
CA LEU A 537 -1.31 -50.26 -27.87
C LEU A 537 0.03 -49.52 -28.06
N GLY A 538 0.09 -48.54 -28.99
CA GLY A 538 1.31 -47.78 -29.28
C GLY A 538 2.40 -48.61 -29.96
N LEU A 539 2.04 -49.76 -30.55
CA LEU A 539 2.95 -50.63 -31.30
C LEU A 539 3.02 -50.27 -32.79
N MET A 540 2.20 -49.32 -33.22
CA MET A 540 2.08 -48.87 -34.60
C MET A 540 1.81 -47.35 -34.55
N ASN A 541 2.49 -46.58 -35.40
CA ASN A 541 2.23 -45.14 -35.52
C ASN A 541 0.85 -44.90 -36.18
N GLU A 542 0.20 -43.79 -35.86
CA GLU A 542 -1.15 -43.44 -36.38
C GLU A 542 -1.22 -43.34 -37.91
#